data_AF-A0A2D4K2J5-F1
#
_entry.id   AF-A0A2D4K2J5-F1
#
_cell.length_a   1.000
_cell.length_b   1.000
_cell.length_c   1.000
_cell.angle_alpha   90.00
_cell.angle_beta   90.00
_cell.angle_gamma   90.00
#
_symmetry.space_group_name_H-M   'P 1'
#
loop_
_entity.id
_entity.type
_entity.pdbx_description
1 polymer ?
#
loop_
_entity_poly.entity_id
_entity_poly.type
_entity_poly.pdbx_seq_one_letter_code
_entity_poly.pdbx_strand_id
1 'polypeptide(L)'
;MISAAIKADNTCGFSKCKASVTTLGELCQHCNRRYCLSHHIPEVHGCGEKAKANARQRISKEGILYPGSGMKDKSLDPAKRAHLQRCLDQKLSELSKQRKSKRKDREK
;
A
#
# COMPACT_ATOMS: atom_id res chain seq x y z
N MET A 1 -35.73 3.06 -10.70
CA MET A 1 -34.56 2.51 -9.99
C MET A 1 -33.51 1.98 -10.97
N ILE A 2 -33.83 0.99 -11.79
CA ILE A 2 -32.88 0.36 -12.75
C ILE A 2 -32.26 1.36 -13.74
N SER A 3 -33.06 2.27 -14.30
CA SER A 3 -32.58 3.27 -15.27
C SER A 3 -31.53 4.23 -14.70
N ALA A 4 -31.61 4.57 -13.42
CA ALA A 4 -30.63 5.43 -12.76
C ALA A 4 -29.29 4.70 -12.57
N ALA A 5 -29.34 3.41 -12.20
CA ALA A 5 -28.15 2.57 -12.10
C ALA A 5 -27.46 2.40 -13.47
N ILE A 6 -28.23 2.12 -14.53
CA ILE A 6 -27.70 2.03 -15.90
C ILE A 6 -27.01 3.33 -16.32
N LYS A 7 -27.59 4.48 -15.99
CA LYS A 7 -26.97 5.79 -16.29
C LYS A 7 -25.66 6.00 -15.51
N ALA A 8 -25.63 5.60 -14.24
CA ALA A 8 -24.42 5.67 -13.42
C ALA A 8 -23.31 4.78 -13.97
N ASP A 9 -23.64 3.57 -14.43
CA ASP A 9 -22.65 2.64 -15.02
C ASP A 9 -22.13 3.08 -16.39
N ASN A 10 -22.91 3.87 -17.12
CA ASN A 10 -22.56 4.41 -18.44
C ASN A 10 -21.81 5.75 -18.37
N THR A 11 -21.63 6.33 -17.19
CA THR A 11 -20.90 7.58 -16.98
C THR A 11 -19.66 7.37 -16.14
N CYS A 12 -18.63 8.18 -16.37
CA CYS A 12 -17.41 8.09 -15.58
C CYS A 12 -17.71 8.33 -14.09
N GLY A 13 -17.23 7.43 -13.23
CA GLY A 13 -17.43 7.49 -11.77
C GLY A 13 -16.66 8.62 -11.06
N PHE A 14 -15.89 9.42 -11.79
CA PHE A 14 -15.18 10.58 -11.25
C PHE A 14 -16.14 11.77 -11.13
N SER A 15 -16.24 12.37 -9.94
CA SER A 15 -17.30 13.33 -9.58
C SER A 15 -17.44 14.54 -10.49
N LYS A 16 -16.35 15.00 -11.10
CA LYS A 16 -16.33 16.17 -12.01
C LYS A 16 -16.37 15.79 -13.49
N CYS A 17 -16.43 14.50 -13.83
CA CYS A 17 -16.40 14.01 -15.20
C CYS A 17 -17.79 13.55 -15.65
N LYS A 18 -18.18 13.92 -16.88
CA LYS A 18 -19.45 13.49 -17.50
C LYS A 18 -19.22 12.66 -18.77
N ALA A 19 -18.00 12.17 -18.99
CA ALA A 19 -17.68 11.36 -20.15
C ALA A 19 -18.48 10.05 -20.13
N SER A 20 -18.95 9.64 -21.31
CA SER A 20 -19.55 8.32 -21.49
C SER A 20 -18.45 7.25 -21.42
N VAL A 21 -18.73 6.17 -20.70
CA VAL A 21 -17.86 5.00 -20.57
C VAL A 21 -18.53 3.74 -21.13
N THR A 22 -19.61 3.93 -21.91
CA THR A 22 -20.39 2.83 -22.50
C THR A 22 -19.56 2.02 -23.49
N THR A 23 -18.75 2.70 -24.33
CA THR A 23 -17.90 2.04 -25.35
C THR A 23 -16.50 1.78 -24.84
N LEU A 24 -15.87 2.79 -24.22
CA LEU A 24 -14.49 2.75 -23.75
C LEU A 24 -14.42 3.20 -22.29
N GLY A 25 -14.51 2.22 -21.39
CA GLY A 25 -14.47 2.42 -19.96
C GLY A 25 -13.70 1.29 -19.28
N GLU A 26 -12.96 1.63 -18.24
CA GLU A 26 -12.25 0.64 -17.45
C GLU A 26 -12.86 0.54 -16.05
N LEU A 27 -13.04 -0.69 -15.58
CA LEU A 27 -13.57 -0.98 -14.26
C LEU A 27 -12.43 -1.02 -13.24
N CYS A 28 -12.48 -0.15 -12.25
CA CYS A 28 -11.53 -0.22 -11.14
C CYS A 28 -11.87 -1.40 -10.21
N GLN A 29 -10.95 -2.35 -10.07
CA GLN A 29 -11.11 -3.54 -9.20
C GLN A 29 -11.16 -3.22 -7.69
N HIS A 30 -10.82 -1.99 -7.29
CA HIS A 30 -10.76 -1.59 -5.87
C HIS A 30 -12.01 -0.87 -5.36
N CYS A 31 -12.79 -0.27 -6.26
CA CYS A 31 -14.03 0.42 -5.92
C CYS A 31 -15.23 0.03 -6.79
N ASN A 32 -15.03 -0.85 -7.78
CA ASN A 32 -16.06 -1.37 -8.68
C ASN A 32 -16.86 -0.29 -9.41
N ARG A 33 -16.19 0.80 -9.80
CA ARG A 33 -16.76 1.88 -10.63
C ARG A 33 -16.04 1.93 -11.98
N ARG A 34 -16.77 2.33 -13.03
CA ARG A 34 -16.22 2.52 -14.38
C ARG A 34 -15.69 3.95 -14.55
N TYR A 35 -14.55 4.08 -15.20
CA TYR A 35 -13.91 5.36 -15.48
C TYR A 35 -13.51 5.46 -16.94
N CYS A 36 -13.46 6.68 -17.46
CA CYS A 36 -12.89 6.95 -18.79
C CYS A 36 -11.37 6.81 -18.75
N LEU A 37 -10.74 6.73 -19.93
CA LEU A 37 -9.29 6.55 -20.07
C LEU A 37 -8.45 7.68 -19.42
N SER A 38 -9.03 8.83 -19.10
CA SER A 38 -8.32 9.88 -18.35
C SER A 38 -8.36 9.70 -16.83
N HIS A 39 -9.30 8.91 -16.29
CA HIS A 39 -9.53 8.77 -14.84
C HIS A 39 -9.44 7.32 -14.34
N HIS A 40 -9.14 6.36 -15.22
CA HIS A 40 -9.06 4.93 -14.88
C HIS A 40 -7.95 4.59 -13.88
N ILE A 41 -6.88 5.39 -13.86
CA ILE A 41 -5.73 5.20 -12.97
C ILE A 41 -6.19 5.28 -11.49
N PRO A 42 -5.93 4.26 -10.65
CA PRO A 42 -6.36 4.20 -9.25
C PRO A 42 -6.02 5.44 -8.42
N GLU A 43 -4.86 6.03 -8.64
CA GLU A 43 -4.36 7.22 -7.97
C GLU A 43 -5.26 8.44 -8.22
N VAL A 44 -5.82 8.56 -9.42
CA VAL A 44 -6.63 9.72 -9.84
C VAL A 44 -7.98 9.77 -9.12
N HIS A 45 -8.54 8.62 -8.78
CA HIS A 45 -9.85 8.52 -8.12
C HIS A 45 -9.77 7.97 -6.68
N GLY A 46 -8.58 8.04 -6.05
CA GLY A 46 -8.40 7.77 -4.62
C GLY A 46 -8.26 6.28 -4.22
N CYS A 47 -8.13 5.38 -5.19
CA CYS A 47 -7.84 3.96 -4.95
C CYS A 47 -6.34 3.63 -4.89
N GLY A 48 -5.44 4.62 -4.97
CA GLY A 48 -3.99 4.41 -5.00
C GLY A 48 -3.44 3.56 -3.84
N GLU A 49 -3.84 3.81 -2.60
CA GLU A 49 -3.36 3.01 -1.46
C GLU A 49 -3.84 1.54 -1.53
N LYS A 50 -5.06 1.29 -2.02
CA LYS A 50 -5.57 -0.07 -2.23
C LYS A 50 -4.82 -0.78 -3.35
N ALA A 51 -4.55 -0.08 -4.45
CA ALA A 51 -3.78 -0.60 -5.58
C ALA A 51 -2.36 -0.96 -5.17
N LYS A 52 -1.69 -0.06 -4.42
CA LYS A 52 -0.36 -0.28 -3.87
C LYS A 52 -0.31 -1.46 -2.90
N ALA A 53 -1.26 -1.56 -1.98
CA ALA A 53 -1.35 -2.69 -1.06
C ALA A 53 -1.55 -4.01 -1.80
N ASN A 54 -2.43 -4.03 -2.81
CA ASN A 54 -2.67 -5.21 -3.63
C ASN A 54 -1.41 -5.62 -4.41
N ALA A 55 -0.72 -4.68 -5.05
CA ALA A 55 0.53 -4.95 -5.76
C ALA A 55 1.61 -5.56 -4.83
N ARG A 56 1.78 -4.99 -3.63
CA ARG A 56 2.72 -5.53 -2.61
C ARG A 56 2.35 -6.94 -2.17
N GLN A 57 1.06 -7.18 -1.91
CA GLN A 57 0.57 -8.51 -1.55
C GLN A 57 0.85 -9.53 -2.66
N ARG A 58 0.58 -9.18 -3.92
CA ARG A 58 0.86 -10.05 -5.07
C ARG A 58 2.35 -10.39 -5.17
N ILE A 59 3.24 -9.39 -5.04
CA ILE A 59 4.70 -9.63 -5.03
C ILE A 59 5.10 -10.57 -3.89
N SER A 60 4.56 -10.37 -2.68
CA SER A 60 4.89 -11.21 -1.52
C SER A 60 4.39 -12.65 -1.62
N LYS A 61 3.22 -12.86 -2.25
CA LYS A 61 2.56 -14.17 -2.34
C LYS A 61 3.01 -14.96 -3.56
N GLU A 62 3.04 -14.30 -4.72
CA GLU A 62 3.36 -14.94 -6.01
C GLU A 62 4.87 -14.96 -6.26
N GLY A 63 5.64 -14.09 -5.60
CA GLY A 63 7.09 -13.97 -5.83
C GLY A 63 7.46 -13.48 -7.23
N ILE A 64 6.48 -13.11 -8.06
CA ILE A 64 6.66 -12.58 -9.42
C ILE A 64 6.78 -11.06 -9.31
N LEU A 65 7.89 -10.51 -9.83
CA LEU A 65 8.04 -9.07 -10.00
C LEU A 65 7.55 -8.68 -11.39
N TYR A 66 6.70 -7.67 -11.45
CA TYR A 66 6.34 -7.02 -12.71
C TYR A 66 7.26 -5.82 -12.98
N PRO A 67 7.47 -5.42 -14.24
CA PRO A 67 8.20 -4.21 -14.58
C PRO A 67 7.65 -3.01 -13.79
N GLY A 68 8.52 -2.24 -13.12
CA GLY A 68 8.13 -1.11 -12.26
C GLY A 68 7.84 -1.45 -10.80
N SER A 69 7.83 -2.73 -10.40
CA SER A 69 7.58 -3.16 -9.01
C SER A 69 8.77 -3.01 -8.04
N GLY A 70 9.88 -2.42 -8.49
CA GLY A 70 11.10 -2.29 -7.69
C GLY A 70 11.85 -3.63 -7.53
N MET A 71 12.91 -3.61 -6.71
CA MET A 71 13.71 -4.81 -6.46
C MET A 71 13.01 -5.75 -5.46
N LYS A 72 13.11 -7.05 -5.72
CA LYS A 72 12.72 -8.12 -4.77
C LYS A 72 13.44 -7.87 -3.44
N ASP A 73 12.70 -8.02 -2.35
CA ASP A 73 13.30 -8.10 -1.04
C ASP A 73 14.18 -9.36 -1.00
N LYS A 74 15.50 -9.17 -0.96
CA LYS A 74 16.46 -10.27 -0.88
C LYS A 74 16.55 -10.67 0.57
N SER A 75 16.15 -11.91 0.88
CA SER A 75 16.32 -12.45 2.22
C SER A 75 17.77 -12.28 2.65
N LEU A 76 17.97 -11.64 3.81
CA LEU A 76 19.30 -11.50 4.39
C LEU A 76 19.83 -12.88 4.76
N ASP A 77 21.12 -13.10 4.49
CA ASP A 77 21.86 -14.27 4.96
C ASP A 77 21.61 -14.49 6.47
N PRO A 78 21.22 -15.71 6.90
CA PRO A 78 20.93 -16.02 8.30
C PRO A 78 22.02 -15.55 9.28
N ALA A 79 23.29 -15.65 8.90
CA ALA A 79 24.40 -15.20 9.74
C ALA A 79 24.38 -13.68 9.96
N LYS A 80 24.14 -12.90 8.90
CA LYS A 80 24.00 -11.43 8.98
C LYS A 80 22.78 -11.04 9.82
N ARG A 81 21.67 -11.75 9.66
CA ARG A 81 20.45 -11.51 10.46
C ARG A 81 20.69 -11.74 11.95
N ALA A 82 21.34 -12.84 12.31
CA ALA A 82 21.66 -13.15 13.71
C ALA A 82 22.65 -12.14 14.34
N HIS A 83 23.58 -11.61 13.55
CA HIS A 83 24.49 -10.56 14.01
C HIS A 83 23.75 -9.24 14.29
N LEU A 84 22.91 -8.77 13.36
CA LEU A 84 22.12 -7.55 13.52
C LEU A 84 21.16 -7.64 14.72
N GLN A 85 20.54 -8.80 14.93
CA GLN A 85 19.66 -9.03 16.08
C GLN A 85 20.41 -8.82 17.40
N ARG A 86 21.62 -9.39 17.54
CA ARG A 86 22.45 -9.20 18.75
C ARG A 86 22.81 -7.74 18.98
N CYS A 87 23.20 -7.01 17.94
CA CYS A 87 23.51 -5.58 18.07
C CYS A 87 22.28 -4.76 18.50
N LEU A 88 21.10 -5.12 18.01
CA LEU A 88 19.84 -4.49 18.38
C LEU A 88 19.49 -4.76 19.84
N ASP A 89 19.57 -6.01 20.29
CA ASP A 89 19.30 -6.40 21.67
C ASP A 89 20.26 -5.70 22.64
N GLN A 90 21.54 -5.57 22.26
CA GLN A 90 22.54 -4.84 23.03
C GLN A 90 22.16 -3.36 23.19
N LYS A 91 21.79 -2.66 22.10
CA LYS A 91 21.32 -1.27 22.14
C LYS A 91 20.05 -1.11 22.98
N LEU A 92 19.09 -2.02 22.87
CA LEU A 92 17.87 -1.98 23.66
C LEU A 92 18.16 -2.12 25.16
N SER A 93 19.11 -3.00 25.53
CA SER A 93 19.53 -3.18 26.91
C SER A 93 20.17 -1.91 27.48
N GLU A 94 21.00 -1.22 26.68
CA GLU A 94 21.69 0.01 27.06
C GLU A 94 20.68 1.16 27.26
N LEU A 95 19.80 1.38 26.29
CA LEU A 95 18.73 2.38 26.38
C LEU A 95 17.79 2.12 27.56
N SER A 96 17.50 0.85 27.87
CA SER A 96 16.70 0.48 29.04
C SER A 96 17.39 0.85 30.36
N LYS A 97 18.70 0.60 30.48
CA LYS A 97 19.50 1.00 31.64
C LYS A 97 19.56 2.52 31.81
N GLN A 98 19.72 3.27 30.72
CA GLN A 98 19.69 4.73 30.73
C GLN A 98 18.33 5.27 31.23
N ARG A 99 17.22 4.65 30.83
CA ARG A 99 15.89 5.04 31.34
C ARG A 99 15.70 4.76 32.83
N LYS A 100 16.25 3.66 33.35
CA LYS A 100 16.13 3.29 34.78
C LYS A 100 17.02 4.15 35.68
N SER A 101 18.26 4.44 35.27
CA SER A 101 19.17 5.30 36.04
C SER A 101 18.60 6.72 36.22
N LYS A 102 18.00 7.31 35.18
CA LYS A 102 17.35 8.63 35.28
C LYS A 102 16.15 8.67 36.26
N ARG A 103 15.49 7.55 36.53
CA ARG A 103 14.43 7.49 37.55
C ARG A 103 15.01 7.42 38.97
N LYS A 104 16.10 6.68 39.16
CA LYS A 104 16.75 6.51 40.46
C LYS A 104 17.40 7.79 40.98
N ASP A 105 17.87 8.67 40.08
CA ASP A 105 18.41 10.00 40.41
C ASP A 105 17.34 11.04 40.78
N ARG A 106 16.07 10.79 40.46
CA ARG A 106 14.96 11.74 40.75
C ARG A 106 14.25 11.46 42.07
N GLU A 107 14.66 10.39 42.76
CA GLU A 107 14.03 9.85 43.98
C GLU A 107 14.93 10.06 45.22
N LYS A 108 15.95 10.90 45.11
CA LYS A 108 16.87 11.31 46.18
C LYS A 108 16.88 12.83 46.27
#